data_AF-A0A835RIM1-F1
#
_entry.id   AF-A0A835RIM1-F1
#
_cell.length_a   1.000
_cell.length_b   1.000
_cell.length_c   1.000
_cell.angle_alpha   90.00
_cell.angle_beta   90.00
_cell.angle_gamma   90.00
#
_symmetry.space_group_name_H-M   'P 1'
#
loop_
_entity.id
_entity.type
_entity.pdbx_description
1 polymer ?
#
loop_
_entity_poly.entity_id
_entity_poly.type
_entity_poly.pdbx_seq_one_letter_code
_entity_poly.pdbx_strand_id
1 'polypeptide(L)'
;MHTVDLLKHNVPDPSTLAFSHAQGSISVPEKEIKSNSHSLNDEYLAALVFIHTKLRDQELCPHNVTLLKKALLNYFRSSSFTRNNSKQEKEQVISVSPTNHAIESDSTEPHLFLLPLKAHDDSQKPQFQSYSCALGKFCDQILSMEPQPFPKPITERDWLRNSAKIWGMVKKSPIITRIL
;
A
#
# COMPACT_ATOMS: atom_id res chain seq x y z
N MET A 1 14.44 0.74 0.69
CA MET A 1 13.55 1.00 1.86
C MET A 1 13.41 -0.27 2.73
N HIS A 2 14.51 -0.82 3.25
CA HIS A 2 14.47 -2.11 3.98
C HIS A 2 14.10 -1.97 5.46
N THR A 3 14.28 -0.79 6.06
CA THR A 3 13.97 -0.55 7.48
C THR A 3 12.47 -0.58 7.80
N VAL A 4 11.61 -0.18 6.87
CA VAL A 4 10.14 -0.34 7.03
C VAL A 4 9.75 -1.81 6.99
N ASP A 5 10.39 -2.59 6.11
CA ASP A 5 10.23 -4.05 6.07
C ASP A 5 10.76 -4.72 7.33
N LEU A 6 11.68 -4.09 8.07
CA LEU A 6 12.14 -4.57 9.38
C LEU A 6 11.11 -4.29 10.49
N LEU A 7 10.43 -3.14 10.46
CA LEU A 7 9.46 -2.73 11.49
C LEU A 7 8.20 -3.59 11.54
N LYS A 8 7.85 -4.25 10.43
CA LYS A 8 6.69 -5.16 10.35
C LYS A 8 6.97 -6.56 10.91
N HIS A 9 8.23 -6.94 11.18
CA HIS A 9 8.52 -8.27 11.71
C HIS A 9 7.86 -8.45 13.08
N ASN A 10 7.12 -9.55 13.23
CA ASN A 10 6.33 -9.93 14.40
C ASN A 10 5.11 -9.04 14.68
N VAL A 11 4.68 -8.22 13.72
CA VAL A 11 3.39 -7.54 13.78
C VAL A 11 2.34 -8.42 13.09
N PRO A 12 1.39 -9.02 13.82
CA PRO A 12 0.38 -9.89 13.23
C PRO A 12 -0.67 -9.08 12.47
N ASP A 13 -1.27 -9.70 11.46
CA ASP A 13 -2.37 -9.11 10.72
C ASP A 13 -3.63 -8.97 11.62
N PRO A 14 -4.33 -7.82 11.59
CA PRO A 14 -5.52 -7.59 12.42
C PRO A 14 -6.60 -8.67 12.29
N SER A 15 -6.79 -9.26 11.11
CA SER A 15 -7.77 -10.32 10.85
C SER A 15 -7.39 -11.68 11.45
N THR A 16 -6.11 -11.88 11.80
CA THR A 16 -5.61 -13.16 12.32
C THR A 16 -5.57 -13.23 13.85
N LEU A 17 -5.60 -12.09 14.53
CA LEU A 17 -5.49 -11.97 15.99
C LEU A 17 -6.68 -12.49 16.80
N ALA A 18 -7.82 -12.77 16.15
CA ALA A 18 -9.05 -13.13 16.84
C ALA A 18 -9.06 -14.54 17.46
N PHE A 19 -8.14 -15.44 17.08
CA PHE A 19 -8.22 -16.86 17.45
C PHE A 19 -7.40 -17.29 18.68
N SER A 20 -6.57 -16.43 19.27
CA SER A 20 -5.78 -16.80 20.46
C SER A 20 -6.57 -16.76 21.77
N HIS A 21 -7.85 -16.41 21.75
CA HIS A 21 -8.70 -16.33 22.95
C HIS A 21 -9.90 -17.28 22.92
N ALA A 22 -9.66 -18.53 22.51
CA ALA A 22 -10.48 -19.66 22.92
C ALA A 22 -9.70 -20.49 23.95
N GLN A 23 -9.35 -19.87 25.09
CA GLN A 23 -8.92 -20.61 26.28
C GLN A 23 -9.83 -20.23 27.44
N GLY A 24 -11.01 -20.83 27.42
CA GLY A 24 -11.85 -21.06 28.58
C GLY A 24 -12.12 -22.56 28.65
N SER A 25 -11.48 -23.21 29.62
CA SER A 25 -11.82 -24.50 30.23
C SER A 25 -11.71 -25.81 29.40
N ILE A 26 -10.73 -26.62 29.84
CA ILE A 26 -10.71 -28.09 30.04
C ILE A 26 -9.53 -28.78 29.34
N SER A 27 -8.71 -29.40 30.18
CA SER A 27 -7.52 -30.20 29.92
C SER A 27 -7.80 -31.49 29.15
N VAL A 28 -7.08 -31.72 28.04
CA VAL A 28 -6.71 -33.05 27.50
C VAL A 28 -5.36 -32.92 26.76
N PRO A 29 -4.34 -33.77 27.02
CA PRO A 29 -3.05 -33.70 26.36
C PRO A 29 -2.98 -34.54 25.07
N GLU A 30 -2.08 -34.11 24.18
CA GLU A 30 -1.41 -34.84 23.10
C GLU A 30 -2.26 -35.40 21.93
N LYS A 31 -2.23 -34.68 20.80
CA LYS A 31 -1.79 -35.25 19.52
C LYS A 31 -1.34 -34.14 18.57
N GLU A 32 -0.08 -34.24 18.18
CA GLU A 32 0.61 -33.58 17.07
C GLU A 32 -0.32 -32.80 16.12
N ILE A 33 -0.53 -31.51 16.40
CA ILE A 33 -1.02 -30.59 15.38
C ILE A 33 0.17 -30.39 14.47
N LYS A 34 0.18 -31.17 13.37
CA LYS A 34 0.97 -30.95 12.16
C LYS A 34 1.36 -29.49 12.09
N SER A 35 2.67 -29.27 12.16
CA SER A 35 3.32 -28.02 11.81
C SER A 35 2.73 -27.56 10.49
N ASN A 36 1.68 -26.76 10.55
CA ASN A 36 1.23 -26.05 9.39
C ASN A 36 2.32 -25.01 9.23
N SER A 37 3.26 -25.32 8.34
CA SER A 37 4.01 -24.34 7.61
C SER A 37 2.98 -23.45 6.88
N HIS A 38 2.26 -22.66 7.66
CA HIS A 38 1.44 -21.60 7.14
C HIS A 38 2.42 -20.70 6.44
N SER A 39 2.27 -20.68 5.12
CA SER A 39 2.87 -19.75 4.20
C SER A 39 3.30 -18.50 4.92
N LEU A 40 4.61 -18.32 5.06
CA LEU A 40 5.28 -17.06 5.42
C LEU A 40 4.98 -15.95 4.36
N ASN A 41 3.98 -16.16 3.51
CA ASN A 41 3.80 -15.59 2.19
C ASN A 41 2.44 -14.88 2.01
N ASP A 42 1.51 -15.05 2.96
CA ASP A 42 0.24 -14.31 3.01
C ASP A 42 0.33 -13.13 4.00
N GLU A 43 1.45 -12.40 3.94
CA GLU A 43 1.58 -11.11 4.61
C GLU A 43 0.63 -10.12 3.93
N TYR A 44 -0.26 -9.51 4.73
CA TYR A 44 -1.06 -8.37 4.27
C TYR A 44 -0.15 -7.16 4.14
N LEU A 45 -0.16 -6.55 2.95
CA LEU A 45 0.50 -5.29 2.68
C LEU A 45 -0.55 -4.29 2.24
N ALA A 46 -0.45 -3.05 2.69
CA ALA A 46 -1.31 -1.99 2.19
C ALA A 46 -0.79 -1.47 0.84
N ALA A 47 -1.70 -0.95 0.01
CA ALA A 47 -1.33 -0.27 -1.22
C ALA A 47 -0.42 0.94 -0.92
N LEU A 48 0.68 1.07 -1.66
CA LEU A 48 1.62 2.18 -1.51
C LEU A 48 1.27 3.29 -2.51
N VAL A 49 1.04 4.50 -1.98
CA VAL A 49 0.76 5.69 -2.76
C VAL A 49 1.73 6.81 -2.38
N PHE A 50 2.37 7.41 -3.38
CA PHE A 50 3.26 8.55 -3.24
C PHE A 50 2.50 9.84 -3.52
N ILE A 51 2.65 10.82 -2.63
CA ILE A 51 2.04 12.14 -2.77
C ILE A 51 3.11 13.19 -2.58
N HIS A 52 3.43 13.94 -3.65
CA HIS A 52 4.30 15.10 -3.58
C HIS A 52 3.44 16.36 -3.53
N THR A 53 3.57 17.14 -2.45
CA THR A 53 2.76 18.34 -2.22
C THR A 53 3.55 19.62 -2.37
N LYS A 54 2.85 20.76 -2.40
CA LYS A 54 3.42 22.13 -2.41
C LYS A 54 4.31 22.41 -3.62
N LEU A 55 4.01 21.77 -4.75
CA LEU A 55 4.80 21.90 -5.97
C LEU A 55 4.57 23.25 -6.65
N ARG A 56 5.65 23.91 -7.06
CA ARG A 56 5.59 25.07 -7.96
C ARG A 56 5.57 24.60 -9.42
N ASP A 57 5.16 25.46 -10.33
CA ASP A 57 5.05 25.12 -11.76
C ASP A 57 6.35 24.58 -12.35
N GLN A 58 7.52 25.12 -11.95
CA GLN A 58 8.83 24.64 -12.41
C GLN A 58 9.09 23.17 -12.02
N GLU A 59 8.52 22.72 -10.91
CA GLU A 59 8.68 21.37 -10.37
C GLU A 59 7.70 20.37 -11.02
N LEU A 60 6.61 20.88 -11.60
CA LEU A 60 5.59 20.11 -12.31
C LEU A 60 5.95 19.81 -13.77
N CYS A 61 7.11 20.26 -14.26
CA CYS A 61 7.48 20.03 -15.64
C CYS A 61 7.60 18.52 -15.96
N PRO A 62 7.20 18.06 -17.15
CA PRO A 62 7.14 16.63 -17.47
C PRO A 62 8.47 15.89 -17.27
N HIS A 63 9.58 16.58 -17.47
CA HIS A 63 10.93 16.05 -17.26
C HIS A 63 11.16 15.66 -15.79
N ASN A 64 10.85 16.56 -14.85
CA ASN A 64 11.01 16.33 -13.42
C ASN A 64 10.09 15.21 -12.92
N VAL A 65 8.84 15.19 -13.40
CA VAL A 65 7.89 14.12 -13.07
C VAL A 65 8.40 12.76 -13.54
N THR A 66 8.93 12.68 -14.76
CA THR A 66 9.49 11.43 -15.31
C THR A 66 10.71 10.97 -14.52
N LEU A 67 11.61 11.88 -14.14
CA LEU A 67 12.77 11.57 -13.30
C LEU A 67 12.34 11.04 -11.93
N LEU A 68 11.36 11.68 -11.29
CA LEU A 68 10.84 11.27 -9.99
C LEU A 68 10.23 9.87 -10.06
N LYS A 69 9.40 9.58 -11.07
CA LYS A 69 8.82 8.24 -11.29
C LYS A 69 9.91 7.18 -11.42
N LYS A 70 10.94 7.43 -12.23
CA LYS A 70 12.09 6.52 -12.38
C LYS A 70 12.85 6.32 -11.08
N ALA A 71 13.07 7.39 -10.32
CA ALA A 71 13.75 7.32 -9.03
C ALA A 71 12.96 6.47 -8.03
N LEU A 72 11.64 6.68 -7.92
CA LEU A 72 10.77 5.89 -7.05
C LEU A 72 10.77 4.41 -7.44
N LEU A 73 10.59 4.10 -8.73
CA LEU A 73 10.61 2.73 -9.21
C LEU A 73 11.93 2.02 -8.85
N ASN A 74 13.06 2.69 -9.09
CA ASN A 74 14.37 2.14 -8.75
C ASN A 74 14.55 1.95 -7.24
N TYR A 75 14.10 2.91 -6.44
CA TYR A 75 14.29 2.89 -4.98
C TYR A 75 13.44 1.81 -4.28
N PHE A 76 12.27 1.50 -4.85
CA PHE A 76 11.34 0.50 -4.31
C PHE A 76 11.39 -0.84 -5.05
N ARG A 77 12.28 -1.01 -6.03
CA ARG A 77 12.40 -2.22 -6.86
C ARG A 77 12.51 -3.52 -6.06
N SER A 78 13.17 -3.48 -4.90
CA SER A 78 13.36 -4.64 -4.00
C SER A 78 12.41 -4.66 -2.80
N SER A 79 11.42 -3.76 -2.74
CA SER A 79 10.50 -3.63 -1.62
C SER A 79 9.35 -4.62 -1.74
N SER A 80 8.83 -5.11 -0.61
CA SER A 80 7.63 -5.94 -0.65
C SER A 80 6.38 -5.18 -1.08
N PHE A 81 6.37 -3.85 -0.96
CA PHE A 81 5.24 -2.98 -1.35
C PHE A 81 5.00 -2.92 -2.87
N THR A 82 5.97 -3.35 -3.69
CA THR A 82 5.81 -3.44 -5.15
C THR A 82 5.37 -4.84 -5.59
N ARG A 83 5.02 -5.74 -4.67
CA ARG A 83 4.55 -7.10 -4.98
C ARG A 83 3.20 -7.01 -5.71
N ASN A 84 3.27 -7.16 -7.03
CA ASN A 84 2.20 -7.11 -8.02
C ASN A 84 0.79 -7.44 -7.49
N ASN A 85 -0.17 -6.59 -7.85
CA ASN A 85 -1.60 -6.86 -7.86
C ASN A 85 -2.01 -7.95 -8.91
N SER A 86 -1.07 -8.74 -9.43
CA SER A 86 -1.30 -9.75 -10.47
C SER A 86 -1.83 -11.07 -9.90
N LYS A 87 -2.90 -11.00 -9.09
CA LYS A 87 -3.73 -12.17 -8.78
C LYS A 87 -5.10 -12.04 -9.46
N GLN A 88 -5.11 -11.77 -10.77
CA GLN A 88 -6.23 -12.08 -11.65
C GLN A 88 -5.70 -12.49 -13.03
N GLU A 89 -5.14 -13.69 -13.13
CA GLU A 89 -5.28 -14.44 -14.40
C GLU A 89 -6.74 -14.88 -14.47
N LYS A 90 -7.56 -14.11 -15.19
CA LYS A 90 -8.81 -14.61 -15.77
C LYS A 90 -8.74 -14.37 -17.27
N GLU A 91 -8.56 -15.48 -17.96
CA GLU A 91 -8.82 -15.79 -19.37
C GLU A 91 -9.13 -14.62 -20.31
N GLN A 92 -8.19 -14.44 -21.24
CA GLN A 92 -8.34 -13.76 -22.51
C GLN A 92 -9.68 -14.08 -23.18
N VAL A 93 -10.49 -13.04 -23.39
CA VAL A 93 -11.37 -12.97 -24.56
C VAL A 93 -10.93 -11.78 -25.39
N ILE A 94 -10.29 -12.10 -26.52
CA ILE A 94 -9.77 -11.17 -27.50
C ILE A 94 -10.94 -10.40 -28.11
N SER A 95 -10.96 -9.07 -27.95
CA SER A 95 -11.76 -8.17 -28.78
C SER A 95 -10.82 -7.21 -29.49
N VAL A 96 -10.86 -7.26 -30.82
CA VAL A 96 -9.89 -6.63 -31.72
C VAL A 96 -10.31 -5.20 -32.00
N SER A 97 -9.44 -4.23 -31.77
CA SER A 97 -9.53 -2.89 -32.34
C SER A 97 -8.11 -2.32 -32.51
N PRO A 98 -7.73 -1.80 -33.69
CA PRO A 98 -6.35 -1.40 -33.95
C PRO A 98 -6.16 0.08 -33.63
N THR A 99 -5.22 0.44 -32.75
CA THR A 99 -4.53 1.72 -32.85
C THR A 99 -3.13 1.59 -32.27
N ASN A 100 -2.13 1.94 -33.08
CA ASN A 100 -0.71 1.92 -32.78
C ASN A 100 -0.40 2.75 -31.53
N HIS A 101 0.36 2.20 -30.58
CA HIS A 101 1.55 2.84 -30.00
C HIS A 101 2.35 1.81 -29.18
N ALA A 102 3.66 1.81 -29.44
CA ALA A 102 4.80 1.26 -28.72
C ALA A 102 4.56 0.27 -27.56
N ILE A 103 5.16 -0.92 -27.73
CA ILE A 103 5.52 -1.94 -26.73
C ILE A 103 5.67 -1.32 -25.32
N GLU A 104 4.59 -1.37 -24.55
CA GLU A 104 4.58 -1.01 -23.14
C GLU A 104 5.41 -2.06 -22.41
N SER A 105 6.60 -1.65 -21.97
CA SER A 105 7.33 -2.41 -20.97
C SER A 105 6.49 -2.39 -19.71
N ASP A 106 6.00 -3.57 -19.31
CA ASP A 106 5.15 -3.87 -18.16
C ASP A 106 5.84 -3.57 -16.82
N SER A 107 6.20 -2.31 -16.64
CA SER A 107 6.74 -1.73 -15.43
C SER A 107 5.59 -1.03 -14.75
N THR A 108 4.98 -1.69 -13.77
CA THR A 108 3.94 -1.12 -12.89
C THR A 108 4.37 0.28 -12.44
N GLU A 109 3.74 1.31 -13.02
CA GLU A 109 4.08 2.69 -12.71
C GLU A 109 3.76 2.96 -11.23
N PRO A 110 4.64 3.64 -10.47
CA PRO A 110 4.33 3.96 -9.08
C PRO A 110 3.07 4.83 -9.02
N HIS A 111 2.15 4.51 -8.09
CA HIS A 111 1.00 5.37 -7.80
C HIS A 111 1.49 6.71 -7.23
N LEU A 112 1.72 7.69 -8.11
CA LEU A 112 2.29 9.00 -7.78
C LEU A 112 1.29 10.12 -8.09
N PHE A 113 0.99 10.91 -7.06
CA PHE A 113 0.16 12.09 -7.16
C PHE A 113 0.95 13.35 -6.87
N LEU A 114 0.68 14.39 -7.64
CA LEU A 114 1.37 15.68 -7.57
C LEU A 114 0.33 16.75 -7.20
N LEU A 115 0.50 17.36 -6.03
CA LEU A 115 -0.36 18.42 -5.54
C LEU A 115 0.38 19.77 -5.63
N PRO A 116 -0.06 20.69 -6.49
CA PRO A 116 0.48 22.03 -6.60
C PRO A 116 0.43 22.79 -5.27
N LEU A 117 1.20 23.87 -5.15
CA LEU A 117 1.03 24.82 -4.07
C LEU A 117 -0.35 25.49 -4.20
N LYS A 118 -1.08 25.60 -3.08
CA LYS A 118 -2.33 26.35 -3.04
C LYS A 118 -2.01 27.84 -3.21
N ALA A 119 -2.31 28.40 -4.38
CA ALA A 119 -2.18 29.83 -4.61
C ALA A 119 -3.13 30.59 -3.68
N HIS A 120 -2.63 31.67 -3.07
CA HIS A 120 -3.40 32.51 -2.15
C HIS A 120 -4.08 33.69 -2.86
N ASP A 121 -3.62 34.00 -4.09
CA ASP A 121 -4.12 35.06 -4.95
C ASP A 121 -4.38 34.52 -6.35
N ASP A 122 -5.52 34.89 -6.94
CA ASP A 122 -5.92 34.59 -8.32
C ASP A 122 -5.06 35.30 -9.39
N SER A 123 -3.98 35.99 -8.98
CA SER A 123 -3.15 36.81 -9.86
C SER A 123 -2.22 35.98 -10.76
N GLN A 124 -1.89 34.74 -10.38
CA GLN A 124 -1.10 33.84 -11.22
C GLN A 124 -1.92 32.62 -11.63
N LYS A 125 -2.27 32.58 -12.91
CA LYS A 125 -2.86 31.38 -13.51
C LYS A 125 -1.83 30.25 -13.48
N PRO A 126 -2.17 29.07 -12.92
CA PRO A 126 -1.25 27.94 -12.92
C PRO A 126 -0.94 27.53 -14.37
N GLN A 127 0.33 27.25 -14.68
CA GLN A 127 0.72 26.76 -16.01
C GLN A 127 0.24 25.33 -16.29
N PHE A 128 0.05 24.55 -15.22
CA PHE A 128 -0.40 23.15 -15.31
C PHE A 128 -1.84 22.99 -14.81
N GLN A 129 -2.01 22.66 -13.54
CA GLN A 129 -3.31 22.38 -12.94
C GLN A 129 -3.48 23.17 -11.65
N SER A 130 -4.72 23.60 -11.35
CA SER A 130 -5.03 24.22 -10.07
C SER A 130 -5.03 23.19 -8.93
N TYR A 131 -4.73 23.64 -7.71
CA TYR A 131 -4.74 22.82 -6.50
C TYR A 131 -6.07 22.05 -6.33
N SER A 132 -7.22 22.73 -6.43
CA SER A 132 -8.53 22.11 -6.23
C SER A 132 -8.83 21.02 -7.25
N CYS A 133 -8.45 21.23 -8.51
CA CYS A 133 -8.65 20.25 -9.56
C CYS A 133 -7.72 19.04 -9.36
N ALA A 134 -6.45 19.26 -8.97
CA ALA A 134 -5.52 18.17 -8.67
C ALA A 134 -5.99 17.35 -7.46
N LEU A 135 -6.48 18.02 -6.41
CA LEU A 135 -7.03 17.37 -5.22
C LEU A 135 -8.29 16.56 -5.53
N GLY A 136 -9.21 17.09 -6.36
CA GLY A 136 -10.39 16.37 -6.79
C GLY A 136 -10.03 15.06 -7.50
N LYS A 137 -9.15 15.13 -8.50
CA LYS A 137 -8.65 13.92 -9.20
C LYS A 137 -7.97 12.93 -8.26
N PHE A 138 -7.20 13.42 -7.29
CA PHE A 138 -6.58 12.57 -6.28
C PHE A 138 -7.64 11.82 -5.46
N CYS A 139 -8.65 12.52 -4.94
CA CYS A 139 -9.74 11.91 -4.18
C CYS A 139 -10.49 10.86 -5.03
N ASP A 140 -10.85 11.21 -6.26
CA ASP A 140 -11.56 10.30 -7.17
C ASP A 140 -10.76 9.01 -7.41
N GLN A 141 -9.45 9.15 -7.66
CA GLN A 141 -8.60 8.01 -7.92
C GLN A 141 -8.44 7.13 -6.67
N ILE A 142 -8.21 7.70 -5.48
CA ILE A 142 -8.11 6.94 -4.23
C ILE A 142 -9.40 6.18 -3.92
N LEU A 143 -10.56 6.81 -4.12
CA LEU A 143 -11.85 6.17 -3.89
C LEU A 143 -12.17 5.06 -4.90
N SER A 144 -11.61 5.14 -6.10
CA SER A 144 -11.72 4.10 -7.13
C SER A 144 -10.72 2.94 -6.99
N MET A 145 -9.71 3.07 -6.12
CA MET A 145 -8.72 2.00 -5.94
C MET A 145 -9.39 0.77 -5.34
N GLU A 146 -9.09 -0.41 -5.89
CA GLU A 146 -9.59 -1.67 -5.33
C GLU A 146 -9.06 -1.86 -3.90
N PRO A 147 -9.95 -2.02 -2.91
CA PRO A 147 -9.53 -2.31 -1.55
C PRO A 147 -8.83 -3.65 -1.52
N GLN A 148 -7.64 -3.71 -0.93
CA GLN A 148 -6.97 -4.98 -0.70
C GLN A 148 -7.61 -5.64 0.54
N PRO A 149 -8.35 -6.76 0.38
CA PRO A 149 -9.05 -7.37 1.49
C PRO A 149 -8.05 -8.06 2.43
N PHE A 150 -8.39 -8.09 3.72
CA PHE A 150 -7.66 -8.90 4.68
C PHE A 150 -7.80 -10.40 4.34
N PRO A 151 -6.82 -11.25 4.70
CA PRO A 151 -6.89 -12.69 4.48
C PRO A 151 -8.11 -13.35 5.15
N LYS A 152 -8.57 -12.80 6.28
CA LYS A 152 -9.82 -13.18 6.93
C LYS A 152 -10.77 -11.99 6.98
N PRO A 153 -12.08 -12.19 6.75
CA PRO A 153 -13.05 -11.12 6.95
C PRO A 153 -13.02 -10.66 8.42
N ILE A 154 -13.05 -9.35 8.62
CA ILE A 154 -13.03 -8.72 9.95
C ILE A 154 -14.08 -7.61 10.00
N THR A 155 -14.78 -7.51 11.12
CA THR A 155 -15.72 -6.40 11.35
C THR A 155 -14.98 -5.13 11.77
N GLU A 156 -15.54 -3.95 11.57
CA GLU A 156 -14.92 -2.69 12.04
C GLU A 156 -14.62 -2.71 13.55
N ARG A 157 -15.52 -3.30 14.33
CA ARG A 157 -15.35 -3.46 15.78
C ARG A 157 -14.15 -4.34 16.11
N ASP A 158 -14.02 -5.47 15.43
CA ASP A 158 -12.91 -6.39 15.65
C ASP A 158 -11.60 -5.80 15.14
N TRP A 159 -11.63 -5.07 14.03
CA TRP A 159 -10.48 -4.34 13.50
C TRP A 159 -9.95 -3.33 14.51
N LEU A 160 -10.83 -2.53 15.11
CA LEU A 160 -10.45 -1.57 16.15
C LEU A 160 -9.85 -2.28 17.38
N ARG A 161 -10.51 -3.35 17.86
CA ARG A 161 -10.05 -4.13 19.02
C ARG A 161 -8.68 -4.76 18.78
N ASN A 162 -8.48 -5.37 17.61
CA ASN A 162 -7.24 -6.06 17.26
C ASN A 162 -6.11 -5.05 17.00
N SER A 163 -6.40 -3.91 16.38
CA SER A 163 -5.43 -2.82 16.21
C SER A 163 -4.89 -2.29 17.54
N ALA A 164 -5.75 -2.16 18.57
CA ALA A 164 -5.31 -1.77 19.91
C ALA A 164 -4.34 -2.80 20.53
N LYS A 165 -4.58 -4.11 20.31
CA LYS A 165 -3.66 -5.17 20.75
C LYS A 165 -2.34 -5.11 20.01
N ILE A 166 -2.37 -4.94 18.67
CA ILE A 166 -1.18 -4.75 17.84
C ILE A 166 -0.34 -3.59 18.37
N TRP A 167 -0.97 -2.44 18.65
CA TRP A 167 -0.28 -1.29 19.20
C TRP A 167 0.42 -1.60 20.53
N GLY A 168 -0.19 -2.41 21.39
CA GLY A 168 0.44 -2.92 22.61
C GLY A 168 1.70 -3.75 22.36
N MET A 169 1.71 -4.55 21.30
CA MET A 169 2.88 -5.36 20.88
C MET A 169 3.98 -4.49 20.27
N VAL A 170 3.60 -3.56 19.37
CA VAL A 170 4.50 -2.61 18.71
C VAL A 170 5.29 -1.81 19.75
N LYS A 171 4.62 -1.29 20.79
CA LYS A 171 5.30 -0.56 21.88
C LYS A 171 6.34 -1.38 22.66
N LYS A 172 6.25 -2.71 22.63
CA LYS A 172 7.17 -3.63 23.29
C LYS A 172 8.17 -4.25 22.30
N SER A 173 8.13 -3.86 21.03
CA SER A 173 8.94 -4.46 19.99
C SER A 173 10.42 -4.11 20.17
N PRO A 174 11.31 -5.11 20.29
CA PRO A 174 12.75 -4.86 20.39
C PRO A 174 13.34 -4.24 19.11
N ILE A 175 12.66 -4.42 17.98
CA ILE A 175 13.07 -3.84 16.69
C ILE A 175 12.91 -2.32 16.73
N ILE A 176 11.80 -1.83 17.28
CA ILE A 176 11.55 -0.39 17.39
C ILE A 176 12.56 0.27 18.33
N THR A 177 12.82 -0.35 19.49
CA THR A 177 13.83 0.15 20.46
C THR A 177 15.26 0.14 19.90
N ARG A 178 15.53 -0.61 18.83
CA ARG A 178 16.85 -0.65 18.19
C ARG A 178 16.99 0.39 17.07
N ILE A 179 15.88 0.80 16.46
CA ILE A 179 15.86 1.71 15.31
C ILE A 179 15.62 3.17 15.74
N LEU A 180 14.85 3.40 16.81
CA LEU A 180 14.62 4.72 17.43
C LEU A 180 15.57 4.95 18.59
#